data_AF-B4ICL1-F1
#
_entry.id   AF-B4ICL1-F1
#
_cell.length_a   1.000
_cell.length_b   1.000
_cell.length_c   1.000
_cell.angle_alpha   90.00
_cell.angle_beta   90.00
_cell.angle_gamma   90.00
#
_symmetry.space_group_name_H-M   'P 1'
#
loop_
_entity.id
_entity.type
_entity.pdbx_description
1 polymer ?
#
loop_
_entity_poly.entity_id
_entity_poly.type
_entity_poly.pdbx_seq_one_letter_code
_entity_poly.pdbx_strand_id
1 'polypeptide(L)'
;MGGFLEKPETEKQAQEGHGNGLRYCHKYEAGIREGFLQLDEDMRKLYQDKQGGSTAICVFVSPDKIYLVNCGDSRAVISRNGAAVIYTIDHKPFSPKEQERIQNAGGSVMIKRINGTLAVSRAFGDYDFKNDSSKSPVDQMVSPEPDITVCNRSEHDEFIVVACDGIWDVMTSTEVCEFISSRLLVTYDLTMIVNSVLDICLHKGSRDNMTLLLLLLPGAPKVDMDAVKAERSLDQTIVQITKEVIEKHEIHDFETLIRLMKRMAINIPNLPPGGGLYAKYYIIEQAFHEKFPDTPAEIYDYFSM
;
A
#
# COMPACT_ATOMS: atom_id res chain seq x y z
N MET A 1 -37.42 4.55 -11.16
CA MET A 1 -37.78 5.34 -9.98
C MET A 1 -36.91 4.85 -8.83
N GLY A 2 -35.80 5.54 -8.57
CA GLY A 2 -34.85 5.17 -7.54
C GLY A 2 -35.35 5.62 -6.16
N GLY A 3 -35.46 4.68 -5.23
CA GLY A 3 -35.66 4.98 -3.82
C GLY A 3 -34.30 5.28 -3.20
N PHE A 4 -34.09 6.54 -2.79
CA PHE A 4 -33.03 6.90 -1.85
C PHE A 4 -33.35 6.22 -0.51
N LEU A 5 -32.46 5.35 -0.05
CA LEU A 5 -32.46 4.90 1.35
C LEU A 5 -32.03 6.09 2.21
N GLU A 6 -32.90 6.52 3.12
CA GLU A 6 -32.60 7.57 4.10
C GLU A 6 -31.41 7.17 4.98
N LYS A 7 -30.55 8.16 5.29
CA LYS A 7 -29.45 7.99 6.24
C LYS A 7 -30.04 7.71 7.63
N PRO A 8 -29.49 6.78 8.42
CA PRO A 8 -29.94 6.56 9.78
C PRO A 8 -29.59 7.79 10.64
N GLU A 9 -30.61 8.42 11.22
CA GLU A 9 -30.44 9.41 12.28
C GLU A 9 -29.98 8.69 13.56
N THR A 10 -28.79 9.03 14.04
CA THR A 10 -28.32 8.58 15.35
C THR A 10 -28.49 9.72 16.34
N GLU A 11 -29.64 9.75 17.01
CA GLU A 11 -29.83 10.56 18.21
C GLU A 11 -29.02 9.97 19.37
N LYS A 12 -27.76 10.41 19.51
CA LYS A 12 -27.08 10.34 20.82
C LYS A 12 -27.01 11.74 21.38
N GLN A 13 -27.88 12.01 22.34
CA GLN A 13 -27.89 13.24 23.13
C GLN A 13 -26.47 13.51 23.68
N ALA A 14 -25.85 14.56 23.18
CA ALA A 14 -24.59 15.07 23.71
C ALA A 14 -24.89 15.76 25.05
N GLN A 15 -24.55 15.13 26.17
CA GLN A 15 -24.45 15.87 27.42
C GLN A 15 -23.21 16.76 27.38
N GLU A 16 -23.43 18.07 27.43
CA GLU A 16 -22.38 19.07 27.55
C GLU A 16 -21.82 19.07 28.97
N GLY A 17 -20.72 18.35 29.18
CA GLY A 17 -19.90 18.53 30.37
C GLY A 17 -19.34 19.95 30.42
N HIS A 18 -19.75 20.74 31.42
CA HIS A 18 -19.15 22.03 31.74
C HIS A 18 -17.89 21.80 32.59
N GLY A 19 -16.71 22.01 31.99
CA GLY A 19 -15.44 21.98 32.71
C GLY A 19 -14.21 22.08 31.81
N ASN A 20 -13.52 23.21 31.88
CA ASN A 20 -12.10 23.44 31.52
C ASN A 20 -11.71 23.68 30.05
N GLY A 21 -12.62 23.99 29.13
CA GLY A 21 -12.21 24.63 27.84
C GLY A 21 -11.27 23.79 26.94
N LEU A 22 -11.18 22.48 27.15
CA LEU A 22 -10.48 21.52 26.30
C LEU A 22 -11.53 20.62 25.62
N ARG A 23 -11.71 20.71 24.29
CA ARG A 23 -12.69 19.89 23.55
C ARG A 23 -12.04 19.00 22.47
N TYR A 24 -12.10 17.69 22.72
CA TYR A 24 -12.31 16.56 21.79
C TYR A 24 -11.22 16.06 20.82
N CYS A 25 -10.03 15.67 21.33
CA CYS A 25 -9.08 14.81 20.59
C CYS A 25 -9.06 13.33 21.07
N HIS A 26 -10.08 12.86 21.79
CA HIS A 26 -10.13 11.46 22.25
C HIS A 26 -11.41 10.72 21.86
N LYS A 27 -12.42 11.42 21.31
CA LYS A 27 -13.71 10.82 20.95
C LYS A 27 -13.63 9.99 19.68
N TYR A 28 -12.87 10.45 18.69
CA TYR A 28 -12.77 9.74 17.41
C TYR A 28 -11.90 8.50 17.55
N GLU A 29 -10.78 8.61 18.27
CA GLU A 29 -9.86 7.51 18.55
C GLU A 29 -10.54 6.42 19.37
N ALA A 30 -11.26 6.79 20.44
CA ALA A 30 -12.05 5.85 21.22
C ALA A 30 -13.16 5.21 20.36
N GLY A 31 -13.90 5.99 19.58
CA GLY A 31 -14.95 5.48 18.70
C GLY A 31 -14.44 4.55 17.61
N ILE A 32 -13.28 4.84 17.01
CA ILE A 32 -12.61 3.96 16.03
C ILE A 32 -12.21 2.66 16.71
N ARG A 33 -11.54 2.74 17.87
CA ARG A 33 -11.12 1.56 18.62
C ARG A 33 -12.32 0.70 19.01
N GLU A 34 -13.35 1.29 19.59
CA GLU A 34 -14.60 0.60 19.94
C GLU A 34 -15.26 -0.02 18.71
N GLY A 35 -15.28 0.69 17.58
CA GLY A 35 -15.81 0.18 16.31
C GLY A 35 -15.08 -1.06 15.82
N PHE A 36 -13.75 -1.10 15.91
CA PHE A 36 -12.96 -2.29 15.57
C PHE A 36 -13.29 -3.46 16.49
N LEU A 37 -13.29 -3.25 17.82
CA LEU A 37 -13.59 -4.33 18.78
C LEU A 37 -15.02 -4.86 18.61
N GLN A 38 -15.98 -3.96 18.40
CA GLN A 38 -17.38 -4.32 18.21
C GLN A 38 -17.59 -5.08 16.89
N LEU A 39 -16.95 -4.63 15.80
CA LEU A 39 -17.02 -5.31 14.51
C LEU A 39 -16.45 -6.73 14.59
N ASP A 40 -15.30 -6.93 15.23
CA ASP A 40 -14.69 -8.26 15.38
C ASP A 40 -15.60 -9.20 16.18
N GLU A 41 -16.25 -8.70 17.23
CA GLU A 41 -17.19 -9.46 18.05
C GLU A 41 -18.49 -9.78 17.31
N ASP A 42 -19.02 -8.84 16.53
CA ASP A 42 -20.22 -9.08 15.73
C ASP A 42 -19.95 -10.06 14.59
N MET A 43 -18.78 -9.99 13.96
CA MET A 43 -18.30 -10.98 13.00
C MET A 43 -18.16 -12.37 13.66
N ARG A 44 -17.71 -12.45 14.91
CA ARG A 44 -17.56 -13.73 15.63
C ARG A 44 -18.90 -14.41 15.80
N LYS A 45 -19.94 -13.66 16.21
CA LYS A 45 -21.30 -14.19 16.38
C LYS A 45 -21.88 -14.75 15.08
N LEU A 46 -21.54 -14.16 13.94
CA LEU A 46 -22.07 -14.53 12.63
C LEU A 46 -21.25 -15.63 11.93
N TYR A 47 -19.93 -15.66 12.18
CA TYR A 47 -18.97 -16.42 11.36
C TYR A 47 -17.93 -17.20 12.18
N GLN A 48 -18.14 -17.48 13.46
CA GLN A 48 -17.17 -18.21 14.31
C GLN A 48 -16.71 -19.56 13.72
N ASP A 49 -17.57 -20.26 12.97
CA ASP A 49 -17.24 -21.57 12.38
C ASP A 49 -16.50 -21.44 11.03
N LYS A 50 -16.22 -20.22 10.58
CA LYS A 50 -15.50 -19.94 9.34
C LYS A 50 -14.05 -19.60 9.67
N GLN A 51 -13.14 -20.21 8.92
CA GLN A 51 -11.74 -19.86 8.93
C GLN A 51 -11.49 -18.63 8.07
N GLY A 52 -10.64 -17.73 8.56
CA GLY A 52 -10.21 -16.55 7.85
C GLY A 52 -10.06 -15.34 8.77
N GLY A 53 -9.25 -14.41 8.30
CA GLY A 53 -9.05 -13.13 8.93
C GLY A 53 -8.77 -12.07 7.87
N SER A 54 -8.74 -10.81 8.31
CA SER A 54 -8.45 -9.69 7.42
C SER A 54 -7.69 -8.61 8.18
N THR A 55 -6.67 -8.06 7.52
CA THR A 55 -6.06 -6.82 7.97
C THR A 55 -6.97 -5.65 7.62
N ALA A 56 -6.79 -4.53 8.31
CA ALA A 56 -7.50 -3.29 7.98
C ALA A 56 -6.56 -2.11 8.08
N ILE A 57 -6.52 -1.32 7.00
CA ILE A 57 -5.89 -0.02 6.96
C ILE A 57 -6.94 1.00 6.55
N CYS A 58 -7.18 2.00 7.39
CA CYS A 58 -8.19 3.02 7.15
C CYS A 58 -7.58 4.42 7.25
N VAL A 59 -8.11 5.33 6.45
CA VAL A 59 -7.73 6.75 6.46
C VAL A 59 -8.97 7.59 6.61
N PHE A 60 -9.06 8.36 7.69
CA PHE A 60 -10.12 9.36 7.89
C PHE A 60 -9.54 10.75 7.69
N VAL A 61 -10.11 11.50 6.76
CA VAL A 61 -9.67 12.87 6.44
C VAL A 61 -10.74 13.84 6.93
N SER A 62 -10.42 14.64 7.95
CA SER A 62 -11.23 15.78 8.40
C SER A 62 -10.75 17.07 7.72
N PRO A 63 -11.41 18.22 7.96
CA PRO A 63 -10.93 19.51 7.47
C PRO A 63 -9.50 19.85 7.92
N ASP A 64 -9.09 19.43 9.12
CA ASP A 64 -7.85 19.84 9.79
C ASP A 64 -6.90 18.68 10.15
N LYS A 65 -7.38 17.43 10.15
CA LYS A 65 -6.62 16.26 10.59
C LYS A 65 -6.76 15.07 9.63
N ILE A 66 -5.76 14.21 9.67
CA ILE A 66 -5.76 12.89 9.03
C ILE A 66 -5.51 11.85 10.12
N TYR A 67 -6.37 10.83 10.15
CA TYR A 67 -6.25 9.67 11.04
C TYR A 67 -5.86 8.46 10.19
N LEU A 68 -4.68 7.91 10.45
CA LEU A 68 -4.25 6.62 9.89
C LEU A 68 -4.51 5.54 10.92
N VAL A 69 -5.30 4.53 10.57
CA VAL A 69 -5.75 3.48 11.48
C VAL A 69 -5.29 2.15 10.92
N ASN A 70 -4.37 1.47 11.59
CA ASN A 70 -3.81 0.20 11.14
C ASN A 70 -4.18 -0.95 12.09
N CYS A 71 -4.61 -2.08 11.52
CA CYS A 71 -4.77 -3.36 12.18
C CYS A 71 -4.29 -4.46 11.24
N GLY A 72 -2.97 -4.61 11.14
CA GLY A 72 -2.32 -5.69 10.39
C GLY A 72 -1.03 -5.20 9.75
N ASP A 73 -0.65 -5.79 8.62
CA ASP A 73 0.55 -5.47 7.86
C ASP A 73 0.28 -4.85 6.47
N SER A 74 -0.96 -4.46 6.20
CA SER A 74 -1.21 -3.37 5.26
C SER A 74 -0.64 -2.06 5.80
N ARG A 75 -0.35 -1.10 4.93
CA ARG A 75 0.28 0.17 5.32
C ARG A 75 -0.32 1.37 4.61
N ALA A 76 -0.45 2.47 5.35
CA ALA A 76 -0.73 3.79 4.81
C ALA A 76 0.49 4.70 4.96
N VAL A 77 0.71 5.57 3.98
CA VAL A 77 1.82 6.52 3.92
C VAL A 77 1.30 7.87 3.43
N ILE A 78 1.68 8.96 4.10
CA ILE A 78 1.48 10.33 3.63
C ILE A 78 2.81 10.82 3.05
N SER A 79 2.74 11.33 1.83
CA SER A 79 3.90 11.89 1.13
C SER A 79 3.98 13.41 1.24
N ARG A 80 5.21 13.91 1.34
CA ARG A 80 5.56 15.33 1.27
C ARG A 80 6.92 15.48 0.59
N ASN A 81 7.01 16.32 -0.44
CA ASN A 81 8.20 16.50 -1.26
C ASN A 81 8.76 15.17 -1.80
N GLY A 82 7.90 14.27 -2.25
CA GLY A 82 8.26 12.94 -2.75
C GLY A 82 8.74 11.94 -1.69
N ALA A 83 8.79 12.31 -0.41
CA ALA A 83 9.23 11.45 0.68
C ALA A 83 8.06 10.92 1.52
N ALA A 84 8.21 9.70 2.05
CA ALA A 84 7.29 9.14 3.05
C ALA A 84 7.53 9.79 4.42
N VAL A 85 6.67 10.74 4.83
CA VAL A 85 6.89 11.51 6.07
C VAL A 85 6.11 10.98 7.27
N ILE A 86 4.93 10.40 7.04
CA ILE A 86 4.10 9.81 8.08
C ILE A 86 3.61 8.47 7.54
N TYR A 87 3.75 7.41 8.34
CA TYR A 87 3.34 6.07 7.94
C TYR A 87 2.88 5.25 9.13
N THR A 88 2.03 4.27 8.88
CA THR A 88 1.63 3.29 9.88
C THR A 88 2.72 2.25 10.11
N ILE A 89 2.74 1.64 11.30
CA ILE A 89 3.68 0.56 11.63
C ILE A 89 2.97 -0.78 11.46
N ASP A 90 3.58 -1.70 10.73
CA ASP A 90 3.04 -3.02 10.48
C ASP A 90 3.02 -3.88 11.75
N HIS A 91 1.91 -4.58 11.96
CA HIS A 91 1.73 -5.53 13.06
C HIS A 91 2.25 -6.92 12.69
N LYS A 92 3.57 -7.07 12.80
CA LYS A 92 4.25 -8.35 12.57
C LYS A 92 4.45 -9.11 13.89
N PRO A 93 4.29 -10.45 13.93
CA PRO A 93 4.43 -11.27 15.15
C PRO A 93 5.78 -11.12 15.86
N PHE A 94 6.84 -10.81 15.13
CA PHE A 94 8.19 -10.64 15.67
C PHE A 94 8.49 -9.22 16.18
N SER A 95 7.54 -8.28 16.08
CA SER A 95 7.67 -6.96 16.69
C SER A 95 7.62 -7.08 18.22
N PRO A 96 8.46 -6.36 19.00
CA PRO A 96 8.60 -6.58 20.44
C PRO A 96 7.28 -6.58 21.23
N LYS A 97 6.43 -5.56 21.05
CA LYS A 97 5.11 -5.45 21.71
C LYS A 97 4.18 -6.61 21.34
N GLU A 98 4.21 -7.03 20.09
CA GLU A 98 3.33 -8.08 19.59
C GLU A 98 3.80 -9.45 20.10
N GLN A 99 5.11 -9.70 20.07
CA GLN A 99 5.73 -10.92 20.57
C GLN A 99 5.46 -11.11 22.07
N GLU A 100 5.57 -10.05 22.87
CA GLU A 100 5.22 -10.07 24.29
C GLU A 100 3.75 -10.45 24.51
N ARG A 101 2.81 -9.82 23.80
CA ARG A 101 1.39 -10.18 23.87
C ARG A 101 1.14 -11.65 23.51
N ILE A 102 1.73 -12.11 22.41
CA ILE A 102 1.58 -13.50 21.93
C ILE A 102 2.08 -14.49 23.00
N GLN A 103 3.23 -14.23 23.61
CA GLN A 103 3.79 -15.09 24.67
C GLN A 103 2.93 -15.07 25.94
N ASN A 104 2.45 -13.89 26.34
CA ASN A 104 1.56 -13.74 27.49
C ASN A 104 0.21 -14.43 27.28
N ALA A 105 -0.23 -14.63 26.03
CA ALA A 105 -1.40 -15.42 25.64
C ALA A 105 -1.11 -16.92 25.47
N GLY A 106 0.07 -17.39 25.89
CA GLY A 106 0.47 -18.81 25.80
C GLY A 106 0.96 -19.26 24.42
N GLY A 107 1.17 -18.32 23.49
CA GLY A 107 1.65 -18.58 22.14
C GLY A 107 3.17 -18.47 22.01
N SER A 108 3.65 -18.67 20.80
CA SER A 108 5.06 -18.53 20.44
C SER A 108 5.22 -17.89 19.06
N VAL A 109 6.39 -17.33 18.78
CA VAL A 109 6.74 -16.78 17.46
C VAL A 109 7.82 -17.65 16.85
N MET A 110 7.48 -18.39 15.81
CA MET A 110 8.37 -19.30 15.08
C MET A 110 8.49 -18.82 13.63
N ILE A 111 9.71 -18.55 13.16
CA ILE A 111 9.97 -18.12 11.77
C ILE A 111 9.04 -16.95 11.37
N LYS A 112 9.00 -15.90 12.21
CA LYS A 112 8.16 -14.69 12.03
C LYS A 112 6.63 -14.92 12.07
N ARG A 113 6.16 -16.11 12.45
CA ARG A 113 4.74 -16.48 12.49
C ARG A 113 4.28 -16.88 13.90
N ILE A 114 3.02 -16.60 14.24
CA ILE A 114 2.38 -17.07 15.46
C ILE A 114 2.23 -18.60 15.37
N ASN A 115 2.85 -19.31 16.31
CA ASN A 115 2.89 -20.78 16.37
C ASN A 115 3.32 -21.44 15.05
N GLY A 116 4.10 -20.73 14.22
CA GLY A 116 4.52 -21.20 12.90
C GLY A 116 3.47 -21.07 11.78
N THR A 117 2.27 -20.56 12.09
CA THR A 117 1.15 -20.53 11.14
C THR A 117 0.88 -19.13 10.57
N LEU A 118 0.51 -18.16 11.42
CA LEU A 118 -0.02 -16.87 10.96
C LEU A 118 1.07 -15.78 10.92
N ALA A 119 1.20 -15.05 9.81
CA ALA A 119 2.25 -14.04 9.59
C ALA A 119 1.90 -12.62 10.07
N VAL A 120 0.67 -12.42 10.54
CA VAL A 120 0.18 -11.16 11.12
C VAL A 120 -0.10 -11.32 12.60
N SER A 121 0.09 -10.24 13.37
CA SER A 121 -0.23 -10.24 14.81
C SER A 121 -1.54 -9.54 15.13
N ARG A 122 -2.09 -8.75 14.21
CA ARG A 122 -3.38 -8.08 14.40
C ARG A 122 -4.24 -8.23 13.16
N ALA A 123 -5.51 -8.55 13.38
CA ALA A 123 -6.49 -8.79 12.33
C ALA A 123 -7.91 -8.87 12.91
N PHE A 124 -8.90 -8.64 12.06
CA PHE A 124 -10.25 -9.14 12.26
C PHE A 124 -10.33 -10.63 11.97
N GLY A 125 -11.25 -11.35 12.61
CA GLY A 125 -11.39 -12.80 12.42
C GLY A 125 -10.30 -13.58 13.14
N ASP A 126 -9.77 -14.64 12.52
CA ASP A 126 -8.72 -15.50 13.07
C ASP A 126 -9.06 -16.02 14.49
N TYR A 127 -10.32 -16.40 14.70
CA TYR A 127 -10.85 -16.70 16.04
C TYR A 127 -10.18 -17.88 16.74
N ASP A 128 -9.56 -18.79 16.00
CA ASP A 128 -8.72 -19.87 16.54
C ASP A 128 -7.59 -19.32 17.45
N PHE A 129 -7.14 -18.08 17.21
CA PHE A 129 -6.13 -17.38 17.99
C PHE A 129 -6.71 -16.43 19.05
N LYS A 130 -8.04 -16.43 19.25
CA LYS A 130 -8.80 -15.51 20.12
C LYS A 130 -9.74 -16.24 21.10
N ASN A 131 -9.35 -17.43 21.55
CA ASN A 131 -10.16 -18.32 22.39
C ASN A 131 -9.68 -18.42 23.85
N ASP A 132 -8.68 -17.63 24.28
CA ASP A 132 -8.25 -17.65 25.68
C ASP A 132 -9.25 -16.87 26.56
N SER A 133 -10.09 -17.62 27.28
CA SER A 133 -11.11 -17.07 28.20
C SER A 133 -10.53 -16.26 29.37
N SER A 134 -9.23 -16.38 29.66
CA SER A 134 -8.56 -15.60 30.71
C SER A 134 -8.06 -14.23 30.23
N LYS A 135 -8.16 -13.96 28.92
CA LYS A 135 -7.63 -12.75 28.28
C LYS A 135 -8.75 -11.87 27.76
N SER A 136 -8.53 -10.56 27.77
CA SER A 136 -9.41 -9.62 27.09
C SER A 136 -9.30 -9.80 25.56
N PRO A 137 -10.24 -9.26 24.76
CA PRO A 137 -10.16 -9.35 23.29
C PRO A 137 -8.85 -8.82 22.71
N VAL A 138 -8.23 -7.81 23.35
CA VAL A 138 -7.00 -7.18 22.85
C VAL A 138 -5.73 -7.89 23.29
N ASP A 139 -5.82 -8.77 24.30
CA ASP A 139 -4.71 -9.53 24.88
C ASP A 139 -4.60 -10.97 24.34
N GLN A 140 -5.37 -11.30 23.29
CA GLN A 140 -5.31 -12.58 22.59
C GLN A 140 -4.02 -12.70 21.75
N MET A 141 -3.72 -13.90 21.22
CA MET A 141 -2.55 -14.08 20.34
C MET A 141 -2.65 -13.20 19.09
N VAL A 142 -3.84 -13.08 18.52
CA VAL A 142 -4.19 -12.11 17.46
C VAL A 142 -5.12 -11.06 18.06
N SER A 143 -4.76 -9.79 17.95
CA SER A 143 -5.57 -8.69 18.49
C SER A 143 -6.35 -7.97 17.38
N PRO A 144 -7.64 -7.65 17.56
CA PRO A 144 -8.38 -6.78 16.65
C PRO A 144 -8.13 -5.28 16.92
N GLU A 145 -7.32 -4.93 17.93
CA GLU A 145 -7.08 -3.55 18.33
C GLU A 145 -6.25 -2.78 17.29
N PRO A 146 -6.76 -1.67 16.73
CA PRO A 146 -6.00 -0.86 15.80
C PRO A 146 -5.01 0.07 16.53
N ASP A 147 -3.89 0.36 15.87
CA ASP A 147 -3.06 1.52 16.19
C ASP A 147 -3.57 2.72 15.39
N ILE A 148 -3.66 3.89 16.04
CA ILE A 148 -4.20 5.13 15.45
C ILE A 148 -3.13 6.22 15.50
N THR A 149 -2.70 6.68 14.32
CA THR A 149 -1.81 7.83 14.15
C THR A 149 -2.61 9.03 13.70
N VAL A 150 -2.59 10.10 14.50
CA VAL A 150 -3.27 11.36 14.19
C VAL A 150 -2.25 12.40 13.78
N CYS A 151 -2.49 13.06 12.65
CA CYS A 151 -1.65 14.13 12.16
C CYS A 151 -2.47 15.34 11.72
N ASN A 152 -1.92 16.53 11.91
CA ASN A 152 -2.48 17.75 11.36
C ASN A 152 -2.25 17.76 9.85
N ARG A 153 -3.24 18.23 9.10
CA ARG A 153 -3.09 18.45 7.67
C ARG A 153 -2.08 19.56 7.40
N SER A 154 -1.28 19.37 6.38
CA SER A 154 -0.41 20.39 5.82
C SER A 154 -0.81 20.67 4.38
N GLU A 155 -0.70 21.93 3.96
CA GLU A 155 -0.86 22.30 2.54
C GLU A 155 0.25 21.68 1.66
N HIS A 156 1.36 21.27 2.29
CA HIS A 156 2.45 20.57 1.63
C HIS A 156 2.23 19.05 1.52
N ASP A 157 1.17 18.49 2.09
CA ASP A 157 0.90 17.06 1.93
C ASP A 157 0.49 16.81 0.48
N GLU A 158 1.22 15.91 -0.18
CA GLU A 158 1.10 15.66 -1.62
C GLU A 158 0.00 14.64 -1.90
N PHE A 159 0.09 13.48 -1.27
CA PHE A 159 -0.84 12.37 -1.45
C PHE A 159 -0.75 11.37 -0.31
N ILE A 160 -1.75 10.49 -0.23
CA ILE A 160 -1.78 9.34 0.68
C ILE A 160 -1.80 8.07 -0.17
N VAL A 161 -0.92 7.12 0.15
CA VAL A 161 -0.93 5.77 -0.41
C VAL A 161 -1.44 4.81 0.65
N VAL A 162 -2.38 3.95 0.28
CA VAL A 162 -2.88 2.85 1.11
C VAL A 162 -2.72 1.57 0.32
N ALA A 163 -1.97 0.59 0.82
CA ALA A 163 -1.77 -0.66 0.10
C ALA A 163 -1.58 -1.86 1.04
N CYS A 164 -1.81 -3.06 0.50
CA CYS A 164 -1.47 -4.32 1.16
C CYS A 164 0.03 -4.65 1.07
N ASP A 165 0.45 -5.65 1.83
CA ASP A 165 1.82 -6.20 1.87
C ASP A 165 2.33 -6.69 0.50
N GLY A 166 1.44 -7.13 -0.40
CA GLY A 166 1.81 -7.45 -1.79
C GLY A 166 2.56 -6.32 -2.53
N ILE A 167 2.41 -5.06 -2.09
CA ILE A 167 3.23 -3.92 -2.53
C ILE A 167 4.46 -3.77 -1.61
N TRP A 168 4.23 -3.69 -0.31
CA TRP A 168 5.25 -3.30 0.67
C TRP A 168 6.36 -4.33 0.90
N ASP A 169 6.12 -5.59 0.54
CA ASP A 169 7.11 -6.67 0.61
C ASP A 169 8.22 -6.53 -0.43
N VAL A 170 7.94 -5.79 -1.53
CA VAL A 170 8.89 -5.63 -2.65
C VAL A 170 9.25 -4.17 -2.93
N MET A 171 8.48 -3.20 -2.42
CA MET A 171 8.81 -1.78 -2.49
C MET A 171 8.70 -1.11 -1.13
N THR A 172 9.72 -0.34 -0.77
CA THR A 172 9.70 0.49 0.43
C THR A 172 8.75 1.69 0.28
N SER A 173 8.31 2.25 1.41
CA SER A 173 7.46 3.44 1.41
C SER A 173 8.11 4.63 0.70
N THR A 174 9.44 4.78 0.81
CA THR A 174 10.20 5.79 0.08
C THR A 174 10.19 5.54 -1.42
N GLU A 175 10.51 4.32 -1.88
CA GLU A 175 10.49 3.99 -3.32
C GLU A 175 9.11 4.26 -3.93
N VAL A 176 8.02 3.89 -3.25
CA VAL A 176 6.66 4.15 -3.76
C VAL A 176 6.35 5.64 -3.82
N CYS A 177 6.70 6.42 -2.80
CA CYS A 177 6.46 7.87 -2.79
C CYS A 177 7.27 8.60 -3.86
N GLU A 178 8.56 8.29 -3.98
CA GLU A 178 9.42 8.88 -5.00
C GLU A 178 8.92 8.55 -6.41
N PHE A 179 8.52 7.30 -6.63
CA PHE A 179 7.97 6.87 -7.91
C PHE A 179 6.69 7.65 -8.23
N ILE A 180 5.68 7.61 -7.36
CA ILE A 180 4.39 8.28 -7.59
C ILE A 180 4.59 9.79 -7.80
N SER A 181 5.42 10.43 -6.96
CA SER A 181 5.74 11.86 -7.10
C SER A 181 6.36 12.16 -8.47
N SER A 182 7.30 11.33 -8.93
CA SER A 182 7.88 11.47 -10.28
C SER A 182 6.87 11.28 -11.40
N ARG A 183 5.85 10.42 -11.23
CA ARG A 183 4.85 10.14 -12.27
C ARG A 183 3.77 11.22 -12.32
N LEU A 184 3.41 11.82 -11.20
CA LEU A 184 2.49 12.97 -11.14
C LEU A 184 3.03 14.20 -11.89
N LEU A 185 4.35 14.31 -12.05
CA LEU A 185 4.98 15.32 -12.90
C LEU A 185 4.83 15.02 -14.41
N VAL A 186 4.50 13.80 -14.80
CA VAL A 186 4.46 13.36 -16.20
C VAL A 186 3.03 13.20 -16.72
N THR A 187 2.08 12.80 -15.87
CA THR A 187 0.71 12.49 -16.29
C THR A 187 -0.33 12.87 -15.24
N TYR A 188 -1.56 13.09 -15.69
CA TYR A 188 -2.74 13.22 -14.83
C TYR A 188 -3.48 11.89 -14.64
N ASP A 189 -3.09 10.84 -15.36
CA ASP A 189 -3.73 9.53 -15.30
C ASP A 189 -3.31 8.76 -14.05
N LEU A 190 -4.15 8.82 -13.02
CA LEU A 190 -3.91 8.12 -11.75
C LEU A 190 -4.00 6.60 -11.89
N THR A 191 -4.86 6.10 -12.79
CA THR A 191 -4.98 4.66 -13.02
C THR A 191 -3.67 4.11 -13.58
N MET A 192 -3.07 4.82 -14.53
CA MET A 192 -1.77 4.46 -15.09
C MET A 192 -0.66 4.50 -14.02
N ILE A 193 -0.65 5.52 -13.15
CA ILE A 193 0.33 5.60 -12.03
C ILE A 193 0.17 4.41 -11.09
N VAL A 194 -1.06 4.10 -10.68
CA VAL A 194 -1.35 2.98 -9.78
C VAL A 194 -0.95 1.66 -10.43
N ASN A 195 -1.37 1.41 -11.68
CA ASN A 195 -1.02 0.19 -12.41
C ASN A 195 0.49 0.04 -12.56
N SER A 196 1.22 1.13 -12.83
CA SER A 196 2.67 1.09 -12.90
C SER A 196 3.31 0.62 -11.58
N VAL A 197 2.77 1.01 -10.41
CA VAL A 197 3.26 0.48 -9.13
C VAL A 197 2.99 -1.02 -9.00
N LEU A 198 1.80 -1.48 -9.42
CA LEU A 198 1.45 -2.91 -9.40
C LEU A 198 2.40 -3.72 -10.30
N ASP A 199 2.65 -3.25 -11.52
CA ASP A 199 3.54 -3.92 -12.48
C ASP A 199 4.99 -3.93 -11.99
N ILE A 200 5.47 -2.83 -11.40
CA ILE A 200 6.79 -2.80 -10.77
C ILE A 200 6.87 -3.86 -9.66
N CYS A 201 5.84 -3.95 -8.80
CA CYS A 201 5.82 -4.94 -7.73
C CYS A 201 5.80 -6.38 -8.27
N LEU A 202 5.01 -6.64 -9.31
CA LEU A 202 5.00 -7.92 -10.02
C LEU A 202 6.39 -8.30 -10.55
N HIS A 203 7.06 -7.36 -11.23
CA HIS A 203 8.38 -7.58 -11.80
C HIS A 203 9.51 -7.65 -10.76
N LYS A 204 9.34 -7.01 -9.59
CA LYS A 204 10.22 -7.17 -8.42
C LYS A 204 9.97 -8.49 -7.69
N GLY A 205 8.97 -9.26 -8.09
CA GLY A 205 8.75 -10.63 -7.66
C GLY A 205 7.61 -10.82 -6.68
N SER A 206 6.73 -9.83 -6.52
CA SER A 206 5.50 -10.03 -5.75
C SER A 206 4.66 -11.14 -6.38
N ARG A 207 4.21 -12.07 -5.53
CA ARG A 207 3.35 -13.21 -5.90
C ARG A 207 2.04 -13.20 -5.11
N ASP A 208 1.78 -12.11 -4.39
CA ASP A 208 0.59 -11.95 -3.58
C ASP A 208 -0.50 -11.18 -4.33
N ASN A 209 -1.70 -11.13 -3.75
CA ASN A 209 -2.69 -10.15 -4.15
C ASN A 209 -2.17 -8.74 -3.87
N MET A 210 -2.40 -7.84 -4.83
CA MET A 210 -1.94 -6.46 -4.76
C MET A 210 -3.14 -5.53 -4.85
N THR A 211 -3.24 -4.62 -3.90
CA THR A 211 -4.25 -3.56 -3.88
C THR A 211 -3.56 -2.28 -3.43
N LEU A 212 -3.76 -1.20 -4.19
CA LEU A 212 -3.24 0.12 -3.89
C LEU A 212 -4.32 1.17 -4.15
N LEU A 213 -4.50 2.07 -3.20
CA LEU A 213 -5.31 3.27 -3.33
C LEU A 213 -4.40 4.49 -3.22
N LEU A 214 -4.57 5.41 -4.17
CA LEU A 214 -3.87 6.70 -4.21
C LEU A 214 -4.89 7.83 -4.02
N LEU A 215 -4.72 8.61 -2.95
CA LEU A 215 -5.53 9.80 -2.67
C LEU A 215 -4.67 11.06 -2.82
N LEU A 216 -4.97 11.89 -3.81
CA LEU A 216 -4.28 13.18 -3.96
C LEU A 216 -4.76 14.21 -2.94
N LEU A 217 -3.82 14.98 -2.42
CA LEU A 217 -4.05 16.12 -1.54
C LEU A 217 -3.67 17.43 -2.26
N PRO A 218 -4.00 18.62 -1.70
CA PRO A 218 -3.76 19.89 -2.39
C PRO A 218 -2.30 20.13 -2.81
N GLY A 219 -1.34 19.59 -2.05
CA GLY A 219 0.09 19.70 -2.34
C GLY A 219 0.59 18.79 -3.47
N ALA A 220 -0.27 17.94 -4.05
CA ALA A 220 0.14 16.98 -5.09
C ALA A 220 0.89 17.68 -6.24
N PRO A 221 2.05 17.12 -6.68
CA PRO A 221 2.75 17.60 -7.86
C PRO A 221 1.82 17.73 -9.07
N LYS A 222 2.10 18.71 -9.92
CA LYS A 222 1.37 18.94 -11.16
C LYS A 222 2.27 18.61 -12.34
N VAL A 223 1.67 18.24 -13.46
CA VAL A 223 2.41 17.91 -14.67
C VAL A 223 3.33 19.05 -15.05
N ASP A 224 4.59 18.70 -15.26
CA ASP A 224 5.67 19.59 -15.66
C ASP A 224 6.13 19.25 -17.07
N MET A 225 6.16 20.24 -17.96
CA MET A 225 6.43 20.00 -19.38
C MET A 225 7.88 19.57 -19.65
N ASP A 226 8.82 19.92 -18.78
CA ASP A 226 10.21 19.47 -18.93
C ASP A 226 10.37 18.04 -18.43
N ALA A 227 9.66 17.64 -17.36
CA ALA A 227 9.55 16.24 -16.94
C ALA A 227 8.93 15.36 -18.04
N VAL A 228 7.88 15.82 -18.72
CA VAL A 228 7.27 15.11 -19.86
C VAL A 228 8.25 14.93 -21.02
N LYS A 229 9.01 15.97 -21.38
CA LYS A 229 10.06 15.86 -22.42
C LYS A 229 11.18 14.91 -22.01
N ALA A 230 11.61 14.98 -20.74
CA ALA A 230 12.64 14.11 -20.20
C ALA A 230 12.21 12.64 -20.23
N GLU A 231 10.96 12.34 -19.87
CA GLU A 231 10.40 10.99 -19.96
C GLU A 231 10.43 10.47 -21.41
N ARG A 232 9.96 11.25 -22.37
CA ARG A 232 9.98 10.86 -23.80
C ARG A 232 11.39 10.62 -24.31
N SER A 233 12.36 11.45 -23.89
CA SER A 233 13.75 11.26 -24.25
C SER A 233 14.34 9.99 -23.64
N LEU A 234 13.96 9.67 -22.40
CA LEU A 234 14.35 8.42 -21.74
C LEU A 234 13.76 7.21 -22.48
N ASP A 235 12.49 7.26 -22.89
CA ASP A 235 11.83 6.19 -23.64
C ASP A 235 12.56 5.87 -24.93
N GLN A 236 12.87 6.90 -25.72
CA GLN A 236 13.66 6.76 -26.95
C GLN A 236 15.03 6.15 -26.68
N THR A 237 15.68 6.55 -25.58
CA THR A 237 16.99 6.01 -25.17
C THR A 237 16.88 4.53 -24.82
N ILE A 238 15.85 4.12 -24.09
CA ILE A 238 15.63 2.73 -23.69
C ILE A 238 15.29 1.87 -24.91
N VAL A 239 14.48 2.35 -25.85
CA VAL A 239 14.21 1.66 -27.12
C VAL A 239 15.52 1.41 -27.89
N GLN A 240 16.36 2.44 -28.02
CA GLN A 240 17.63 2.33 -28.73
C GLN A 240 18.57 1.31 -28.06
N ILE A 241 18.76 1.41 -26.74
CA ILE A 241 19.58 0.46 -25.97
C ILE A 241 19.04 -0.95 -26.11
N THR A 242 17.73 -1.13 -26.03
CA THR A 242 17.07 -2.44 -26.15
C THR A 242 17.38 -3.08 -27.50
N LYS A 243 17.21 -2.33 -28.61
CA LYS A 243 17.50 -2.81 -29.97
C LYS A 243 18.97 -3.20 -30.15
N GLU A 244 19.89 -2.37 -29.65
CA GLU A 244 21.34 -2.66 -29.68
C GLU A 244 21.71 -3.91 -28.88
N VAL A 245 21.12 -4.09 -27.69
CA VAL A 245 21.36 -5.26 -26.84
C VAL A 245 20.86 -6.53 -27.51
N ILE A 246 19.67 -6.50 -28.13
CA ILE A 246 19.13 -7.64 -28.87
C ILE A 246 20.07 -8.03 -30.02
N GLU A 247 20.56 -7.07 -30.80
CA GLU A 247 21.42 -7.33 -31.96
C GLU A 247 22.81 -7.82 -31.56
N LYS A 248 23.44 -7.14 -30.62
CA LYS A 248 24.81 -7.43 -30.19
C LYS A 248 24.95 -8.80 -29.52
N HIS A 249 23.91 -9.23 -28.81
CA HIS A 249 23.92 -10.46 -28.03
C HIS A 249 23.04 -11.57 -28.63
N GLU A 250 22.52 -11.38 -29.85
CA GLU A 250 21.66 -12.34 -30.56
C GLU A 250 20.52 -12.88 -29.68
N ILE A 251 19.81 -11.96 -29.00
CA ILE A 251 18.77 -12.33 -28.03
C ILE A 251 17.46 -12.66 -28.77
N HIS A 252 16.86 -13.79 -28.42
CA HIS A 252 15.60 -14.26 -29.02
C HIS A 252 14.48 -14.51 -28.00
N ASP A 253 14.74 -14.29 -26.71
CA ASP A 253 13.76 -14.45 -25.64
C ASP A 253 13.77 -13.22 -24.69
N PHE A 254 12.58 -12.85 -24.22
CA PHE A 254 12.39 -11.67 -23.40
C PHE A 254 13.06 -11.79 -22.02
N GLU A 255 13.09 -13.00 -21.45
CA GLU A 255 13.68 -13.23 -20.13
C GLU A 255 15.18 -12.91 -20.13
N THR A 256 15.92 -13.38 -21.12
CA THR A 256 17.35 -13.09 -21.30
C THR A 256 17.60 -11.61 -21.55
N LEU A 257 16.76 -10.95 -22.36
CA LEU A 257 16.82 -9.51 -22.57
C LEU A 257 16.70 -8.75 -21.25
N ILE A 258 15.66 -9.04 -20.46
CA ILE A 258 15.43 -8.38 -19.18
C ILE A 258 16.58 -8.61 -18.20
N ARG A 259 17.13 -9.84 -18.12
CA ARG A 259 18.30 -10.11 -17.27
C ARG A 259 19.51 -9.25 -17.65
N LEU A 260 19.76 -9.05 -18.95
CA LEU A 260 20.86 -8.20 -19.42
C LEU A 260 20.59 -6.72 -19.23
N MET A 261 19.38 -6.26 -19.55
CA MET A 261 18.96 -4.87 -19.34
C MET A 261 19.05 -4.49 -17.86
N LYS A 262 18.64 -5.37 -16.93
CA LYS A 262 18.83 -5.17 -15.48
C LYS A 262 20.30 -4.95 -15.09
N ARG A 263 21.22 -5.72 -15.67
CA ARG A 263 22.67 -5.54 -15.41
C ARG A 263 23.21 -4.22 -15.95
N MET A 264 22.61 -3.72 -17.03
CA MET A 264 23.00 -2.47 -17.68
C MET A 264 22.29 -1.25 -17.08
N ALA A 265 21.24 -1.43 -16.28
CA ALA A 265 20.41 -0.36 -15.73
C ALA A 265 21.20 0.71 -14.96
N ILE A 266 22.32 0.34 -14.32
CA ILE A 266 23.20 1.28 -13.61
C ILE A 266 23.81 2.35 -14.53
N ASN A 267 23.89 2.08 -15.84
CA ASN A 267 24.43 3.00 -16.84
C ASN A 267 23.34 3.80 -17.56
N ILE A 268 22.05 3.58 -17.25
CA ILE A 268 20.94 4.31 -17.84
C ILE A 268 20.61 5.49 -16.93
N PRO A 269 20.93 6.74 -17.34
CA PRO A 269 20.66 7.90 -16.51
C PRO A 269 19.16 8.18 -16.40
N ASN A 270 18.76 8.85 -15.30
CA ASN A 270 17.42 9.39 -15.11
C ASN A 270 16.26 8.36 -15.12
N LEU A 271 16.54 7.09 -14.80
CA LEU A 271 15.47 6.12 -14.55
C LEU A 271 14.53 6.63 -13.44
N PRO A 272 13.22 6.34 -13.51
CA PRO A 272 12.26 6.79 -12.50
C PRO A 272 12.70 6.36 -11.10
N PRO A 273 12.75 7.27 -10.10
CA PRO A 273 13.16 6.92 -8.75
C PRO A 273 12.16 5.94 -8.14
N GLY A 274 12.65 5.05 -7.26
CA GLY A 274 11.89 3.94 -6.68
C GLY A 274 11.55 2.79 -7.63
N GLY A 275 11.15 3.08 -8.87
CA GLY A 275 10.83 2.07 -9.89
C GLY A 275 12.05 1.55 -10.64
N GLY A 276 13.06 2.40 -10.89
CA GLY A 276 14.23 2.06 -11.69
C GLY A 276 13.85 1.57 -13.08
N LEU A 277 14.57 0.53 -13.56
CA LEU A 277 14.29 -0.07 -14.85
C LEU A 277 12.91 -0.73 -14.91
N TYR A 278 12.38 -1.25 -13.80
CA TYR A 278 11.08 -1.93 -13.74
C TYR A 278 9.94 -1.03 -14.23
N ALA A 279 10.02 0.28 -13.94
CA ALA A 279 9.05 1.27 -14.41
C ALA A 279 9.02 1.43 -15.94
N LYS A 280 10.04 0.92 -16.64
CA LYS A 280 10.24 1.07 -18.09
C LYS A 280 10.15 -0.26 -18.84
N TYR A 281 9.69 -1.33 -18.18
CA TYR A 281 9.59 -2.65 -18.80
C TYR A 281 8.67 -2.69 -20.00
N TYR A 282 7.53 -1.99 -19.93
CA TYR A 282 6.61 -1.90 -21.07
C TYR A 282 7.29 -1.34 -22.33
N ILE A 283 8.24 -0.40 -22.19
CA ILE A 283 9.03 0.13 -23.32
C ILE A 283 9.98 -0.92 -23.87
N ILE A 284 10.64 -1.69 -23.00
CA ILE A 284 11.56 -2.77 -23.39
C ILE A 284 10.78 -3.88 -24.11
N GLU A 285 9.60 -4.22 -23.59
CA GLU A 285 8.70 -5.22 -24.15
C GLU A 285 8.17 -4.79 -25.53
N GLN A 286 7.67 -3.56 -25.67
CA GLN A 286 7.26 -3.00 -26.95
C GLN A 286 8.40 -3.08 -27.99
N ALA A 287 9.60 -2.66 -27.63
CA ALA A 287 10.76 -2.73 -28.54
C ALA A 287 11.16 -4.16 -28.90
N PHE A 288 10.95 -5.13 -27.99
CA PHE A 288 11.17 -6.55 -28.26
C PHE A 288 10.12 -7.12 -29.22
N HIS A 289 8.83 -6.84 -29.00
CA HIS A 289 7.75 -7.32 -29.88
C HIS A 289 7.75 -6.70 -31.27
N GLU A 290 8.22 -5.46 -31.42
CA GLU A 290 8.46 -4.88 -32.75
C GLU A 290 9.39 -5.75 -33.62
N LYS A 291 10.34 -6.45 -32.99
CA LYS A 291 11.29 -7.34 -33.66
C LYS A 291 10.83 -8.79 -33.70
N PHE A 292 10.03 -9.21 -32.72
CA PHE A 292 9.50 -10.56 -32.57
C PHE A 292 7.97 -10.52 -32.35
N PRO A 293 7.17 -10.26 -33.41
CA PRO A 293 5.73 -10.05 -33.28
C PRO A 293 4.94 -11.32 -32.92
N ASP A 294 5.52 -12.51 -33.15
CA ASP A 294 4.87 -13.79 -32.86
C ASP A 294 5.06 -14.25 -31.40
N THR A 295 5.86 -13.54 -30.60
CA THR A 295 6.02 -13.84 -29.17
C THR A 295 4.80 -13.35 -28.38
N PRO A 296 4.25 -14.15 -27.45
CA PRO A 296 3.16 -13.69 -26.59
C PRO A 296 3.53 -12.41 -25.85
N ALA A 297 2.61 -11.44 -25.78
CA ALA A 297 2.76 -10.29 -24.90
C ALA A 297 2.48 -10.69 -23.46
N GLU A 298 3.34 -10.29 -22.53
CA GLU A 298 3.16 -10.53 -21.10
C GLU A 298 2.29 -9.44 -20.44
N ILE A 299 2.14 -8.23 -21.05
CA ILE A 299 1.37 -7.11 -20.46
C ILE A 299 0.44 -6.40 -21.46
N TYR A 300 -0.71 -5.92 -20.95
CA TYR A 300 -1.66 -5.03 -21.64
C TYR A 300 -1.08 -3.62 -21.78
N ASP A 301 -0.97 -3.12 -23.01
CA ASP A 301 -0.46 -1.78 -23.28
C ASP A 301 -1.42 -0.69 -22.76
N TYR A 302 -1.07 -0.07 -21.62
CA TYR A 302 -1.81 1.05 -21.05
C TYR A 302 -1.46 2.41 -21.68
N PHE A 303 -0.43 2.48 -22.53
CA PHE A 303 0.10 3.74 -23.08
C PHE A 303 -0.35 4.02 -24.52
N SER A 304 -1.11 3.13 -25.15
CA SER A 304 -1.66 3.31 -26.51
C SER A 304 -3.12 3.80 -26.58
N MET A 305 -3.66 4.37 -25.50
CA MET A 305 -4.95 5.08 -25.50
C MET A 305 -4.82 6.56 -25.14
#